data_AF-A0A4Q5RSX1-F1
#
_entry.id   AF-A0A4Q5RSX1-F1
#
_cell.length_a   1.000
_cell.length_b   1.000
_cell.length_c   1.000
_cell.angle_alpha   90.00
_cell.angle_beta   90.00
_cell.angle_gamma   90.00
#
_symmetry.space_group_name_H-M   'P 1'
#
loop_
_entity.id
_entity.type
_entity.pdbx_description
1 polymer ?
#
loop_
_entity_poly.entity_id
_entity_poly.type
_entity_poly.pdbx_seq_one_letter_code
_entity_poly.pdbx_strand_id
1 'polypeptide(L)'
;MNDSINKIGFWSGILAFGATVSYCIVQLLQLYDVLAFPADERLIYGTSLCIVVPFVLLILALHYITPENKKFWSHAAVIFTIMYAVFVSANYVVQLATVIPNTLKGSLAEVRILQQTPHSLFWDFDALGYICMGLATLFAIPVFEKSGYQKWVRMAFIANALTTPLISIVYFYPIYTPDLLFLGFTWAITAPLFMLSLAFMFRRNQQEKAAIENHLSGRDSR
;
A
#
# COMPACT_ATOMS: atom_id res chain seq x y z
N MET A 1 -0.81 17.03 20.11
CA MET A 1 -0.88 15.98 19.06
C MET A 1 -2.13 15.13 19.31
N ASN A 2 -3.00 14.97 18.30
CA ASN A 2 -4.35 14.41 18.47
C ASN A 2 -4.28 12.86 18.60
N ASP A 3 -4.57 12.34 19.79
CA ASP A 3 -4.42 10.90 20.10
C ASP A 3 -5.29 10.01 19.20
N SER A 4 -6.45 10.51 18.79
CA SER A 4 -7.33 9.88 17.82
C SER A 4 -6.64 9.62 16.48
N ILE A 5 -5.78 10.53 16.01
CA ILE A 5 -5.08 10.40 14.72
C ILE A 5 -4.02 9.30 14.80
N ASN A 6 -3.26 9.21 15.90
CA ASN A 6 -2.32 8.11 16.09
C ASN A 6 -3.05 6.76 16.17
N LYS A 7 -4.20 6.69 16.85
CA LYS A 7 -5.02 5.46 16.89
C LYS A 7 -5.51 5.04 15.51
N ILE A 8 -6.02 5.98 14.71
CA ILE A 8 -6.43 5.73 13.32
C ILE A 8 -5.24 5.26 12.50
N GLY A 9 -4.10 5.94 12.59
CA GLY A 9 -2.87 5.58 11.87
C GLY A 9 -2.37 4.18 12.22
N PHE A 10 -2.37 3.80 13.51
CA PHE A 10 -1.99 2.46 13.95
C PHE A 10 -2.89 1.37 13.34
N TRP A 11 -4.21 1.48 13.51
CA TRP A 11 -5.14 0.46 12.99
C TRP A 11 -5.14 0.40 11.46
N SER A 12 -5.07 1.56 10.80
CA SER A 12 -4.96 1.63 9.34
C SER A 12 -3.69 0.92 8.85
N GLY A 13 -2.56 1.10 9.53
CA GLY A 13 -1.32 0.41 9.18
C GLY A 13 -1.35 -1.09 9.44
N ILE A 14 -1.99 -1.56 10.52
CA ILE A 14 -2.19 -3.00 10.78
C ILE A 14 -3.10 -3.64 9.73
N LEU A 15 -4.21 -2.98 9.37
CA LEU A 15 -5.13 -3.46 8.35
C LEU A 15 -4.47 -3.49 6.96
N ALA A 16 -3.74 -2.43 6.60
CA ALA A 16 -2.99 -2.37 5.35
C ALA A 16 -1.94 -3.49 5.28
N PHE A 17 -1.15 -3.67 6.34
CA PHE A 17 -0.18 -4.77 6.46
C PHE A 17 -0.84 -6.15 6.28
N GLY A 18 -1.94 -6.43 6.99
CA GLY A 18 -2.64 -7.70 6.90
C GLY A 18 -3.22 -7.98 5.51
N ALA A 19 -3.79 -6.95 4.87
CA ALA A 19 -4.29 -7.04 3.50
C ALA A 19 -3.16 -7.28 2.49
N THR A 20 -2.03 -6.58 2.62
CA THR A 20 -0.85 -6.77 1.75
C THR A 20 -0.23 -8.16 1.93
N VAL A 21 -0.13 -8.68 3.15
CA VAL A 21 0.33 -10.06 3.38
C VAL A 21 -0.63 -11.07 2.76
N SER A 22 -1.94 -10.86 2.91
CA SER A 22 -2.96 -11.72 2.30
C SER A 22 -2.86 -11.72 0.77
N TYR A 23 -2.68 -10.55 0.16
CA TYR A 23 -2.42 -10.40 -1.27
C TYR A 23 -1.18 -11.20 -1.70
N CYS A 24 -0.06 -11.07 -0.98
CA CYS A 24 1.17 -11.79 -1.30
C CYS A 24 1.00 -13.31 -1.20
N ILE A 25 0.23 -13.79 -0.22
CA ILE A 25 -0.10 -15.22 -0.10
C ILE A 25 -0.91 -15.68 -1.31
N VAL A 26 -1.95 -14.94 -1.70
CA VAL A 26 -2.77 -15.28 -2.87
C VAL A 26 -1.92 -15.27 -4.15
N GLN A 27 -1.04 -14.28 -4.34
CA GLN A 27 -0.13 -14.21 -5.48
C GLN A 27 0.79 -15.43 -5.56
N LEU A 28 1.32 -15.88 -4.43
CA LEU A 28 2.14 -17.09 -4.36
C LEU A 28 1.32 -18.34 -4.72
N LEU A 29 0.10 -18.47 -4.19
CA LEU A 29 -0.78 -19.59 -4.51
C LEU A 29 -1.18 -19.60 -5.99
N GLN A 30 -1.31 -18.44 -6.64
CA GLN A 30 -1.48 -18.32 -8.09
C GLN A 30 -0.24 -18.79 -8.85
N LEU A 31 0.95 -18.35 -8.44
CA LEU A 31 2.20 -18.69 -9.13
C LEU A 31 2.51 -20.20 -9.10
N TYR A 32 2.05 -20.90 -8.05
CA TYR A 32 2.21 -22.35 -7.91
C TYR A 32 0.98 -23.16 -8.37
N ASP A 33 0.06 -22.53 -9.12
CA ASP A 33 -1.15 -23.16 -9.68
C ASP A 33 -2.06 -23.85 -8.63
N VAL A 34 -2.00 -23.42 -7.36
CA VAL A 34 -2.84 -23.94 -6.27
C VAL A 34 -4.26 -23.36 -6.36
N LEU A 35 -4.37 -22.11 -6.82
CA LEU A 35 -5.65 -21.46 -7.11
C LEU A 35 -5.89 -21.42 -8.61
N ALA A 36 -7.15 -21.63 -9.01
CA ALA A 36 -7.57 -21.59 -10.41
C ALA A 36 -8.73 -20.61 -10.61
N PHE A 37 -8.93 -20.22 -11.87
CA PHE A 37 -10.04 -19.37 -12.29
C PHE A 37 -11.40 -19.95 -11.86
N PRO A 38 -12.32 -19.13 -11.29
CA PRO A 38 -12.24 -17.69 -11.02
C PRO A 38 -11.83 -17.34 -9.57
N ALA A 39 -11.49 -18.33 -8.75
CA ALA A 39 -11.21 -18.10 -7.33
C ALA A 39 -9.93 -17.30 -7.13
N ASP A 40 -8.92 -17.60 -7.94
CA ASP A 40 -7.63 -16.94 -7.94
C ASP A 40 -7.75 -15.43 -8.24
N GLU A 41 -8.43 -15.05 -9.32
CA GLU A 41 -8.66 -13.66 -9.71
C GLU A 41 -9.53 -12.93 -8.68
N ARG A 42 -10.58 -13.57 -8.17
CA ARG A 42 -11.42 -12.94 -7.13
C ARG A 42 -10.65 -12.66 -5.85
N LEU A 43 -9.80 -13.59 -5.43
CA LEU A 43 -9.01 -13.44 -4.21
C LEU A 43 -7.91 -12.40 -4.37
N ILE A 44 -7.20 -12.38 -5.51
CA ILE A 44 -6.08 -11.44 -5.70
C ILE A 44 -6.61 -10.00 -5.80
N TYR A 45 -7.65 -9.77 -6.60
CA TYR A 45 -8.27 -8.45 -6.72
C TYR A 45 -8.96 -8.01 -5.44
N GLY A 46 -9.67 -8.93 -4.76
CA GLY A 46 -10.35 -8.64 -3.50
C GLY A 46 -9.40 -8.27 -2.37
N THR A 47 -8.34 -9.06 -2.17
CA THR A 47 -7.32 -8.77 -1.14
C THR A 47 -6.56 -7.48 -1.44
N SER A 48 -6.32 -7.16 -2.71
CA SER A 48 -5.68 -5.90 -3.08
C SER A 48 -6.58 -4.68 -2.82
N LEU A 49 -7.88 -4.77 -3.11
CA LEU A 49 -8.85 -3.72 -2.76
C LEU A 49 -8.90 -3.46 -1.25
N CYS A 50 -8.70 -4.48 -0.41
CA CYS A 50 -8.62 -4.31 1.03
C CYS A 50 -7.43 -3.47 1.50
N ILE A 51 -6.39 -3.27 0.67
CA ILE A 51 -5.23 -2.41 0.99
C ILE A 51 -5.59 -0.93 0.84
N VAL A 52 -6.49 -0.59 -0.10
CA VAL A 52 -6.70 0.78 -0.58
C VAL A 52 -7.08 1.76 0.53
N VAL A 53 -8.21 1.51 1.21
CA VAL A 53 -8.72 2.43 2.24
C VAL A 53 -7.76 2.51 3.44
N PRO A 54 -7.27 1.40 4.00
CA PRO A 54 -6.26 1.44 5.06
C PRO A 54 -5.00 2.20 4.68
N PHE A 55 -4.47 2.05 3.46
CA PHE A 55 -3.28 2.77 3.01
C PHE A 55 -3.54 4.28 2.87
N VAL A 56 -4.69 4.68 2.33
CA VAL A 56 -5.10 6.10 2.25
C VAL A 56 -5.16 6.72 3.64
N LEU A 57 -5.84 6.07 4.59
CA LEU A 57 -5.96 6.56 5.96
C LEU A 57 -4.62 6.58 6.71
N LEU A 58 -3.73 5.62 6.43
CA LEU A 58 -2.39 5.56 7.00
C LEU A 58 -1.55 6.79 6.60
N ILE A 59 -1.52 7.14 5.32
CA ILE A 59 -0.75 8.30 4.83
C ILE A 59 -1.44 9.62 5.21
N LEU A 60 -2.77 9.65 5.26
CA LEU A 60 -3.50 10.80 5.77
C LEU A 60 -3.17 11.07 7.26
N ALA A 61 -3.16 10.02 8.10
CA ALA A 61 -2.76 10.15 9.49
C ALA A 61 -1.32 10.66 9.64
N LEU A 62 -0.41 10.21 8.77
CA LEU A 62 0.98 10.70 8.73
C LEU A 62 1.01 12.20 8.44
N HIS A 63 0.25 12.68 7.46
CA HIS A 63 0.15 14.10 7.14
C HIS A 63 -0.30 14.94 8.34
N TYR A 64 -1.31 14.48 9.08
CA TYR A 64 -1.83 15.23 10.22
C TYR A 64 -0.90 15.29 11.44
N ILE A 65 0.02 14.34 11.60
CA ILE A 65 1.04 14.39 12.65
C ILE A 65 2.36 15.02 12.18
N THR A 66 2.47 15.37 10.91
CA THR A 66 3.69 15.96 10.33
C THR A 66 3.84 17.43 10.75
N PRO A 67 5.03 17.86 11.22
CA PRO A 67 5.31 19.26 11.52
C PRO A 67 5.11 20.20 10.31
N GLU A 68 4.70 21.44 10.55
CA GLU A 68 4.36 22.42 9.49
C GLU A 68 5.48 22.60 8.45
N ASN A 69 6.74 22.68 8.89
CA ASN A 69 7.89 22.85 8.00
C ASN A 69 8.15 21.66 7.05
N LYS A 70 7.51 20.51 7.28
CA LYS A 70 7.61 19.30 6.45
C LYS A 70 6.29 18.94 5.74
N LYS A 71 5.23 19.74 5.93
CA LYS A 71 3.89 19.39 5.43
C LYS A 71 3.83 19.23 3.93
N PHE A 72 4.57 20.04 3.16
CA PHE A 72 4.66 19.91 1.70
C PHE A 72 4.93 18.45 1.27
N TRP A 73 5.92 17.81 1.89
CA TRP A 73 6.33 16.43 1.60
C TRP A 73 5.24 15.41 1.93
N SER A 74 4.65 15.52 3.13
CA SER A 74 3.54 14.64 3.52
C SER A 74 2.27 14.85 2.67
N HIS A 75 2.02 16.07 2.20
CA HIS A 75 0.86 16.39 1.35
C HIS A 75 1.07 15.82 -0.06
N ALA A 76 2.28 15.93 -0.61
CA ALA A 76 2.64 15.26 -1.86
C ALA A 76 2.46 13.73 -1.75
N ALA A 77 2.84 13.12 -0.61
CA ALA A 77 2.60 11.71 -0.37
C ALA A 77 1.10 11.36 -0.36
N VAL A 78 0.23 12.20 0.22
CA VAL A 78 -1.23 12.03 0.16
C VAL A 78 -1.75 12.09 -1.28
N ILE A 79 -1.29 13.05 -2.10
CA ILE A 79 -1.72 13.18 -3.50
C ILE A 79 -1.43 11.88 -4.28
N PHE A 80 -0.20 11.37 -4.20
CA PHE A 80 0.15 10.11 -4.88
C PHE A 80 -0.57 8.89 -4.30
N THR A 81 -0.87 8.89 -3.00
CA THR A 81 -1.69 7.84 -2.38
C THR A 81 -3.12 7.84 -2.92
N ILE A 82 -3.70 9.02 -3.19
CA ILE A 82 -5.01 9.14 -3.83
C ILE A 82 -4.95 8.64 -5.28
N MET A 83 -3.91 8.98 -6.03
CA MET A 83 -3.71 8.47 -7.39
C MET A 83 -3.62 6.94 -7.41
N TYR A 84 -2.86 6.34 -6.48
CA TYR A 84 -2.84 4.89 -6.27
C TYR A 84 -4.25 4.34 -6.06
N ALA A 85 -5.01 4.93 -5.13
CA ALA A 85 -6.36 4.47 -4.81
C ALA A 85 -7.30 4.53 -6.02
N VAL A 86 -7.19 5.57 -6.84
CA VAL A 86 -8.00 5.74 -8.06
C VAL A 86 -7.67 4.65 -9.08
N PHE A 87 -6.40 4.47 -9.46
CA PHE A 87 -6.01 3.50 -10.49
C PHE A 87 -6.29 2.06 -10.05
N VAL A 88 -5.93 1.71 -8.83
CA VAL A 88 -6.12 0.37 -8.27
C VAL A 88 -7.60 0.02 -8.13
N SER A 89 -8.41 0.95 -7.60
CA SER A 89 -9.84 0.69 -7.45
C SER A 89 -10.53 0.61 -8.81
N ALA A 90 -10.20 1.51 -9.74
CA ALA A 90 -10.73 1.47 -11.10
C ALA A 90 -10.41 0.13 -11.77
N ASN A 91 -9.20 -0.40 -11.56
CA ASN A 91 -8.82 -1.69 -12.10
C ASN A 91 -9.61 -2.85 -11.47
N TYR A 92 -9.40 -3.09 -10.19
CA TYR A 92 -9.86 -4.32 -9.56
C TYR A 92 -11.38 -4.39 -9.40
N VAL A 93 -12.07 -3.25 -9.27
CA VAL A 93 -13.54 -3.24 -9.30
C VAL A 93 -14.06 -3.66 -10.67
N VAL A 94 -13.46 -3.19 -11.76
CA VAL A 94 -13.85 -3.59 -13.12
C VAL A 94 -13.57 -5.07 -13.37
N GLN A 95 -12.41 -5.59 -12.92
CA GLN A 95 -12.12 -7.02 -13.04
C GLN A 95 -13.17 -7.86 -12.29
N LEU A 96 -13.45 -7.52 -11.02
CA LEU A 96 -14.38 -8.27 -10.18
C LEU A 96 -15.85 -8.16 -10.62
N ALA A 97 -16.32 -6.97 -10.97
CA ALA A 97 -17.73 -6.69 -11.20
C ALA A 97 -18.15 -6.84 -12.67
N THR A 98 -17.20 -6.73 -13.61
CA THR A 98 -17.51 -6.73 -15.04
C THR A 98 -16.82 -7.88 -15.76
N VAL A 99 -15.49 -8.01 -15.66
CA VAL A 99 -14.73 -8.98 -16.47
C VAL A 99 -15.03 -10.41 -16.04
N ILE A 100 -14.81 -10.76 -14.77
CA ILE A 100 -15.02 -12.11 -14.25
C ILE A 100 -16.47 -12.59 -14.50
N PRO A 101 -17.53 -11.81 -14.21
CA PRO A 101 -18.90 -12.24 -14.49
C PRO A 101 -19.19 -12.47 -15.98
N ASN A 102 -18.67 -11.65 -16.88
CA ASN A 102 -18.84 -11.84 -18.33
C ASN A 102 -18.05 -13.06 -18.84
N THR A 103 -16.85 -13.30 -18.31
CA THR A 103 -16.09 -14.53 -18.61
C THR A 103 -16.87 -15.77 -18.21
N LEU A 104 -17.46 -15.80 -17.01
CA LEU A 104 -18.26 -16.92 -16.53
C LEU A 104 -19.55 -17.15 -17.34
N LYS A 105 -20.08 -16.10 -17.99
CA LYS A 105 -21.24 -16.18 -18.89
C LYS A 105 -20.88 -16.51 -20.34
N GLY A 106 -19.58 -16.60 -20.68
CA GLY A 106 -19.11 -16.79 -22.05
C GLY A 106 -19.17 -15.54 -22.93
N SER A 107 -19.38 -14.35 -22.35
CA SER A 107 -19.52 -13.06 -23.05
C SER A 107 -18.26 -12.18 -22.94
N LEU A 108 -17.09 -12.74 -22.62
CA LEU A 108 -15.83 -11.98 -22.47
C LEU A 108 -15.48 -11.14 -23.71
N ALA A 109 -15.83 -11.61 -24.91
CA ALA A 109 -15.57 -10.88 -26.16
C ALA A 109 -16.20 -9.47 -26.18
N GLU A 110 -17.32 -9.27 -25.48
CA GLU A 110 -18.04 -7.99 -25.40
C GLU A 110 -17.30 -6.96 -24.52
N VAL A 111 -16.49 -7.43 -23.57
CA VAL A 111 -15.79 -6.60 -22.59
C VAL A 111 -14.27 -6.78 -22.64
N ARG A 112 -13.74 -7.35 -23.72
CA ARG A 112 -12.33 -7.76 -23.82
C ARG A 112 -11.33 -6.63 -23.59
N ILE A 113 -11.67 -5.39 -23.97
CA ILE A 113 -10.84 -4.21 -23.72
C ILE A 113 -10.66 -3.90 -22.22
N LEU A 114 -11.58 -4.39 -21.39
CA LEU A 114 -11.55 -4.21 -19.94
C LEU A 114 -10.75 -5.32 -19.23
N GLN A 115 -10.41 -6.41 -19.91
CA GLN A 115 -9.70 -7.52 -19.30
C GLN A 115 -8.25 -7.13 -18.97
N GLN A 116 -7.83 -7.41 -17.74
CA GLN A 116 -6.42 -7.28 -17.38
C GLN A 116 -5.62 -8.47 -17.93
N THR A 117 -4.83 -8.22 -18.96
CA THR A 117 -3.77 -9.12 -19.47
C THR A 117 -2.45 -8.36 -19.57
N PRO A 118 -1.28 -9.02 -19.68
CA PRO A 118 -0.02 -8.32 -19.93
C PRO A 118 -0.15 -7.32 -21.09
N HIS A 119 0.30 -6.08 -20.87
CA HIS A 119 0.21 -4.96 -21.82
C HIS A 119 -1.20 -4.50 -22.22
N SER A 120 -2.23 -4.88 -21.46
CA SER A 120 -3.59 -4.31 -21.60
C SER A 120 -3.70 -2.95 -20.93
N LEU A 121 -4.77 -2.21 -21.23
CA LEU A 121 -5.09 -0.95 -20.56
C LEU A 121 -5.13 -1.09 -19.03
N PHE A 122 -5.72 -2.17 -18.53
CA PHE A 122 -5.87 -2.40 -17.09
C PHE A 122 -4.57 -2.89 -16.44
N TRP A 123 -3.66 -3.48 -17.20
CA TRP A 123 -2.29 -3.73 -16.77
C TRP A 123 -1.50 -2.43 -16.58
N ASP A 124 -1.68 -1.47 -17.47
CA ASP A 124 -1.05 -0.15 -17.34
C ASP A 124 -1.62 0.64 -16.16
N PHE A 125 -2.92 0.52 -15.89
CA PHE A 125 -3.53 1.12 -14.69
C PHE A 125 -2.97 0.51 -13.41
N ASP A 126 -2.80 -0.82 -13.41
CA ASP A 126 -2.17 -1.54 -12.30
C ASP A 126 -0.75 -1.02 -12.04
N ALA A 127 0.05 -0.90 -13.11
CA ALA A 127 1.40 -0.34 -13.06
C ALA A 127 1.42 1.07 -12.48
N LEU A 128 0.57 1.96 -12.98
CA LEU A 128 0.45 3.34 -12.50
C LEU A 128 0.04 3.40 -11.04
N GLY A 129 -0.84 2.50 -10.60
CA GLY A 129 -1.19 2.32 -9.20
C GLY A 129 0.07 2.13 -8.35
N TYR A 130 0.78 1.03 -8.56
CA TYR A 130 1.96 0.70 -7.74
C TYR A 130 3.10 1.72 -7.87
N ILE A 131 3.27 2.35 -9.03
CA ILE A 131 4.20 3.48 -9.20
C ILE A 131 3.79 4.67 -8.32
N CYS A 132 2.50 5.00 -8.25
CA CYS A 132 2.00 6.04 -7.38
C CYS A 132 2.20 5.69 -5.89
N MET A 133 2.04 4.43 -5.48
CA MET A 133 2.41 4.00 -4.12
C MET A 133 3.92 4.22 -3.85
N GLY A 134 4.76 3.85 -4.81
CA GLY A 134 6.20 4.09 -4.77
C GLY A 134 6.55 5.57 -4.58
N LEU A 135 5.95 6.44 -5.40
CA LEU A 135 6.10 7.90 -5.29
C LEU A 135 5.57 8.44 -3.95
N ALA A 136 4.43 7.93 -3.47
CA ALA A 136 3.92 8.31 -2.15
C ALA A 136 4.94 8.02 -1.05
N THR A 137 5.58 6.84 -1.10
CA THR A 137 6.66 6.52 -0.15
C THR A 137 7.90 7.40 -0.35
N LEU A 138 8.29 7.69 -1.60
CA LEU A 138 9.42 8.57 -1.91
C LEU A 138 9.22 9.98 -1.32
N PHE A 139 8.06 10.58 -1.55
CA PHE A 139 7.75 11.93 -1.06
C PHE A 139 7.54 11.99 0.46
N ALA A 140 7.19 10.88 1.12
CA ALA A 140 7.10 10.83 2.57
C ALA A 140 8.47 10.73 3.28
N ILE A 141 9.55 10.32 2.60
CA ILE A 141 10.88 10.14 3.21
C ILE A 141 11.36 11.36 4.02
N PRO A 142 11.24 12.62 3.55
CA PRO A 142 11.71 13.79 4.29
C PRO A 142 10.94 14.08 5.58
N VAL A 143 9.75 13.50 5.75
CA VAL A 143 8.93 13.65 6.96
C VAL A 143 9.65 13.06 8.18
N PHE A 144 10.29 11.91 8.00
CA PHE A 144 10.91 11.14 9.08
C PHE A 144 12.28 11.67 9.50
N GLU A 145 12.49 11.73 10.81
CA GLU A 145 13.79 12.04 11.41
C GLU A 145 14.85 10.97 11.11
N LYS A 146 16.12 11.37 11.16
CA LYS A 146 17.27 10.49 10.92
C LYS A 146 17.74 9.74 12.17
N SER A 147 17.04 9.91 13.29
CA SER A 147 17.35 9.31 14.60
C SER A 147 16.14 8.57 15.18
N GLY A 148 16.38 7.80 16.25
CA GLY A 148 15.34 7.05 16.94
C GLY A 148 14.62 6.03 16.06
N TYR A 149 13.36 5.75 16.39
CA TYR A 149 12.55 4.79 15.62
C TYR A 149 12.19 5.29 14.22
N GLN A 150 12.05 6.61 14.04
CA GLN A 150 11.73 7.21 12.75
C GLN A 150 12.80 6.91 11.69
N LYS A 151 14.07 6.70 12.08
CA LYS A 151 15.12 6.24 11.16
C LYS A 151 14.75 4.91 10.49
N TRP A 152 14.19 3.96 11.24
CA TRP A 152 13.79 2.66 10.71
C TRP A 152 12.58 2.77 9.79
N VAL A 153 11.59 3.59 10.16
CA VAL A 153 10.43 3.90 9.30
C VAL A 153 10.91 4.53 8.00
N ARG A 154 11.83 5.49 8.08
CA ARG A 154 12.45 6.13 6.92
C ARG A 154 13.13 5.13 5.99
N MET A 155 13.89 4.18 6.54
CA MET A 155 14.54 3.14 5.74
C MET A 155 13.54 2.21 5.06
N ALA A 156 12.43 1.86 5.73
CA ALA A 156 11.37 1.06 5.12
C ALA A 156 10.70 1.80 3.94
N PHE A 157 10.47 3.11 4.07
CA PHE A 157 9.97 3.96 2.99
C PHE A 157 10.97 4.08 1.83
N ILE A 158 12.27 4.24 2.12
CA ILE A 158 13.32 4.24 1.10
C ILE A 158 13.34 2.91 0.35
N ALA A 159 13.28 1.78 1.07
CA ALA A 159 13.30 0.46 0.47
C ALA A 159 12.12 0.27 -0.49
N ASN A 160 10.90 0.66 -0.09
CA ASN A 160 9.73 0.58 -0.97
C ASN A 160 9.84 1.52 -2.18
N ALA A 161 10.33 2.75 -1.99
CA ALA A 161 10.55 3.68 -3.08
C ALA A 161 11.55 3.12 -4.12
N LEU A 162 12.61 2.45 -3.67
CA LEU A 162 13.61 1.80 -4.53
C LEU A 162 13.10 0.53 -5.21
N THR A 163 12.01 -0.07 -4.73
CA THR A 163 11.31 -1.15 -5.45
C THR A 163 10.57 -0.63 -6.69
N THR A 164 10.15 0.63 -6.69
CA THR A 164 9.34 1.23 -7.79
C THR A 164 9.95 1.08 -9.18
N PRO A 165 11.26 1.37 -9.41
CA PRO A 165 11.88 1.13 -10.70
C PRO A 165 11.85 -0.34 -11.14
N LEU A 166 11.99 -1.29 -10.20
CA LEU A 166 11.87 -2.72 -10.50
C LEU A 166 10.46 -3.06 -10.94
N ILE A 167 9.44 -2.54 -10.25
CA ILE A 167 8.03 -2.67 -10.65
C ILE A 167 7.83 -2.11 -12.06
N SER A 168 8.34 -0.92 -12.37
CA SER A 168 8.22 -0.34 -13.72
C SER A 168 8.84 -1.24 -14.79
N ILE A 169 9.98 -1.89 -14.50
CA ILE A 169 10.56 -2.87 -15.41
C ILE A 169 9.60 -4.06 -15.59
N VAL A 170 9.05 -4.61 -14.51
CA VAL A 170 8.10 -5.74 -14.60
C VAL A 170 6.89 -5.42 -15.48
N TYR A 171 6.31 -4.23 -15.34
CA TYR A 171 5.10 -3.87 -16.08
C TYR A 171 5.37 -3.45 -17.53
N PHE A 172 6.48 -2.77 -17.80
CA PHE A 172 6.75 -2.16 -19.11
C PHE A 172 7.81 -2.89 -19.96
N TYR A 173 8.39 -3.99 -19.46
CA TYR A 173 9.30 -4.78 -20.29
C TYR A 173 8.54 -5.40 -21.47
N PRO A 174 9.05 -5.33 -22.72
CA PRO A 174 8.26 -5.70 -23.91
C PRO A 174 7.81 -7.16 -24.00
N ILE A 175 8.46 -8.06 -23.25
CA ILE A 175 8.17 -9.50 -23.27
C ILE A 175 7.81 -9.94 -21.86
N TYR A 176 6.54 -10.23 -21.63
CA TYR A 176 6.10 -10.78 -20.36
C TYR A 176 6.57 -12.23 -20.19
N THR A 177 7.21 -12.51 -19.07
CA THR A 177 7.50 -13.87 -18.59
C THR A 177 7.11 -13.99 -17.12
N PRO A 178 6.68 -15.17 -16.64
CA PRO A 178 6.42 -15.39 -15.22
C PRO A 178 7.64 -15.06 -14.35
N ASP A 179 8.85 -15.33 -14.85
CA ASP A 179 10.10 -15.06 -14.12
C ASP A 179 10.31 -13.56 -13.85
N LEU A 180 9.76 -12.69 -14.71
CA LEU A 180 9.86 -11.25 -14.53
C LEU A 180 9.15 -10.79 -13.23
N LEU A 181 8.09 -11.50 -12.82
CA LEU A 181 7.37 -11.19 -11.58
C LEU A 181 8.28 -11.30 -10.35
N PHE A 182 9.33 -12.14 -10.37
CA PHE A 182 10.31 -12.26 -9.28
C PHE A 182 11.05 -10.95 -8.97
N LEU A 183 11.22 -10.04 -9.94
CA LEU A 183 11.76 -8.70 -9.64
C LEU A 183 10.76 -7.88 -8.80
N GLY A 184 9.48 -8.02 -9.10
CA GLY A 184 8.38 -7.41 -8.36
C GLY A 184 8.20 -7.96 -6.95
N PHE A 185 8.66 -9.18 -6.66
CA PHE A 185 8.58 -9.78 -5.32
C PHE A 185 9.32 -9.00 -4.23
N THR A 186 10.25 -8.11 -4.59
CA THR A 186 10.83 -7.18 -3.61
C THR A 186 9.75 -6.32 -2.93
N TRP A 187 8.65 -6.02 -3.63
CA TRP A 187 7.48 -5.32 -3.09
C TRP A 187 6.75 -6.12 -2.00
N ALA A 188 6.70 -7.45 -2.15
CA ALA A 188 6.07 -8.35 -1.18
C ALA A 188 6.72 -8.28 0.22
N ILE A 189 7.94 -7.72 0.31
CA ILE A 189 8.66 -7.49 1.57
C ILE A 189 8.59 -6.01 1.94
N THR A 190 8.90 -5.10 1.02
CA THR A 190 9.05 -3.67 1.33
C THR A 190 7.73 -2.99 1.65
N ALA A 191 6.64 -3.36 0.95
CA ALA A 191 5.32 -2.80 1.18
C ALA A 191 4.75 -3.10 2.58
N PRO A 192 4.62 -4.38 3.00
CA PRO A 192 4.13 -4.68 4.34
C PRO A 192 5.07 -4.13 5.42
N LEU A 193 6.38 -4.11 5.18
CA LEU A 193 7.34 -3.58 6.13
C LEU A 193 7.13 -2.09 6.42
N PHE A 194 6.92 -1.25 5.41
CA PHE A 194 6.71 0.19 5.64
C PHE A 194 5.38 0.44 6.34
N MET A 195 4.32 -0.30 5.99
CA MET A 195 3.00 -0.17 6.59
C MET A 195 3.05 -0.52 8.09
N LEU A 196 3.68 -1.65 8.43
CA LEU A 196 3.83 -2.10 9.81
C LEU A 196 4.74 -1.18 10.63
N SER A 197 5.86 -0.74 10.04
CA SER A 197 6.80 0.18 10.70
C SER A 197 6.11 1.51 11.03
N LEU A 198 5.32 2.04 10.10
CA LEU A 198 4.57 3.27 10.34
C LEU A 198 3.45 3.07 11.38
N ALA A 199 2.75 1.94 11.36
CA ALA A 199 1.78 1.59 12.41
C ALA A 199 2.42 1.63 13.80
N PHE A 200 3.57 0.97 13.98
CA PHE A 200 4.26 0.95 15.27
C PHE A 200 4.81 2.31 15.68
N MET A 201 5.14 3.18 14.73
CA MET A 201 5.49 4.57 15.04
C MET A 201 4.31 5.30 15.70
N PHE A 202 3.10 5.17 15.14
CA PHE A 202 1.90 5.74 15.75
C PHE A 202 1.66 5.20 17.16
N ARG A 203 1.81 3.89 17.37
CA ARG A 203 1.65 3.28 18.70
C ARG A 203 2.66 3.83 19.71
N ARG A 204 3.91 4.00 19.31
CA ARG A 204 4.97 4.58 20.16
C ARG A 204 4.66 6.02 20.55
N ASN A 205 4.21 6.83 19.59
CA ASN A 205 3.80 8.22 19.85
C ASN A 205 2.70 8.31 20.93
N GLN A 206 1.75 7.36 20.97
CA GLN A 206 0.72 7.32 22.00
C GLN A 206 1.27 6.95 23.37
N GLN A 207 2.16 5.94 23.41
CA GLN A 207 2.79 5.48 24.66
C GLN A 207 3.69 6.55 25.28
N GLU A 208 4.47 7.26 24.46
CA GLU A 208 5.32 8.38 24.91
C GLU A 208 4.47 9.50 25.52
N LYS A 209 3.34 9.84 24.89
CA LYS A 209 2.39 10.83 25.41
C LYS A 209 1.81 10.40 26.77
N ALA A 210 1.30 9.17 26.87
CA ALA A 210 0.73 8.64 28.11
C ALA A 210 1.76 8.60 29.25
N ALA A 211 3.01 8.28 28.95
CA ALA A 211 4.10 8.30 29.93
C ALA A 211 4.38 9.73 30.45
N ILE A 212 4.35 10.74 29.57
CA ILE A 212 4.51 12.15 29.95
C ILE A 212 3.34 12.62 30.83
N GLU A 213 2.11 12.30 30.45
CA GLU A 213 0.91 12.69 31.20
C GLU A 213 0.90 12.07 32.61
N ASN A 214 1.23 10.78 32.73
CA ASN A 214 1.34 10.11 34.03
C ASN A 214 2.45 10.68 34.92
N HIS A 215 3.57 11.12 34.33
CA HIS A 215 4.66 11.77 35.08
C HIS A 215 4.28 13.15 35.59
N LEU A 216 3.51 13.91 34.81
CA LEU A 216 2.98 15.21 35.22
C LEU A 216 1.93 15.07 36.33
N SER A 217 0.97 14.16 36.19
CA SER A 217 -0.07 13.94 37.21
C SER A 217 0.51 13.39 38.53
N GLY A 218 1.58 12.60 38.46
CA GLY A 218 2.27 12.08 39.65
C GLY A 218 3.07 13.14 40.43
N ARG A 219 3.41 14.28 39.79
CA ARG A 219 4.05 15.42 40.47
C ARG A 219 3.05 16.30 41.21
N ASP A 220 1.83 16.46 40.72
CA ASP A 220 0.79 17.27 41.37
C ASP A 220 0.16 16.58 42.59
N SER A 221 0.39 15.27 42.74
CA SER A 221 -0.08 14.45 43.87
C SER A 221 0.93 14.29 45.03
N ARG A 222 2.05 15.01 45.01
CA ARG A 222 3.08 15.02 46.07
C ARG A 222 3.32 16.43 46.57
#